data_AF-A0A833VPK8-F1
#
_entry.id   AF-A0A833VPK8-F1
#
_cell.length_a   1.000
_cell.length_b   1.000
_cell.length_c   1.000
_cell.angle_alpha   90.00
_cell.angle_beta   90.00
_cell.angle_gamma   90.00
#
_symmetry.space_group_name_H-M   'P 1'
#
loop_
_entity.id
_entity.type
_entity.pdbx_description
1 polymer ?
#
loop_
_entity_poly.entity_id
_entity_poly.type
_entity_poly.pdbx_seq_one_letter_code
_entity_poly.pdbx_strand_id
1 'polypeptide(L)'
;MNFFLTLIYLTQLWICDWLLEMRTTLWQELDNELENSTTNISLGGFQRDLACLRQLCQHIPFTLARVFLYEATVRIMAGATPVKTQTLLDRSLHHRNSRSSIICGKDRSQDQYTGEREHAVALCLASRHLPSLLLASPGERAGMLAEAAKTLERIGDRKRLQECYKLMRQLGPAISAN
;
A
#
# COMPACT_ATOMS: atom_id res chain seq x y z
N MET A 1 -32.06 13.01 2.51
CA MET A 1 -31.57 12.51 1.22
C MET A 1 -30.05 12.28 1.21
N ASN A 2 -29.23 13.20 1.73
CA ASN A 2 -27.75 13.04 1.74
C ASN A 2 -27.21 11.86 2.58
N PHE A 3 -27.80 11.55 3.73
CA PHE A 3 -27.29 10.47 4.61
C PHE A 3 -27.32 9.08 3.95
N PHE A 4 -28.40 8.76 3.24
CA PHE A 4 -28.55 7.46 2.58
C PHE A 4 -27.54 7.27 1.45
N LEU A 5 -27.27 8.33 0.69
CA LEU A 5 -26.27 8.31 -0.38
C LEU A 5 -24.85 8.15 0.18
N THR A 6 -24.52 8.84 1.27
CA THR A 6 -23.24 8.67 1.97
C THR A 6 -23.05 7.24 2.47
N LEU A 7 -24.09 6.62 3.04
CA LEU A 7 -24.03 5.24 3.50
C LEU A 7 -23.73 4.29 2.34
N ILE A 8 -24.39 4.46 1.19
CA ILE A 8 -24.13 3.65 -0.01
C ILE A 8 -22.67 3.77 -0.44
N TYR A 9 -22.12 4.98 -0.55
CA TYR A 9 -20.73 5.16 -0.95
C TYR A 9 -19.74 4.56 0.04
N LEU A 10 -20.01 4.66 1.35
CA LEU A 10 -19.15 4.04 2.37
C LEU A 10 -19.22 2.52 2.32
N THR A 11 -20.40 1.92 2.09
CA THR A 11 -20.53 0.47 1.90
C THR A 11 -19.81 0.01 0.64
N GLN A 12 -19.96 0.72 -0.48
CA GLN A 12 -19.25 0.43 -1.72
C GLN A 12 -17.73 0.53 -1.53
N LEU A 13 -17.26 1.55 -0.81
CA LEU A 13 -15.85 1.70 -0.47
C LEU A 13 -15.33 0.53 0.35
N TRP A 14 -16.05 0.11 1.39
CA TRP A 14 -15.66 -1.03 2.21
C TRP A 14 -15.53 -2.32 1.40
N ILE A 15 -16.53 -2.61 0.56
CA ILE A 15 -16.53 -3.80 -0.30
C ILE A 15 -15.36 -3.74 -1.30
N CYS A 16 -15.17 -2.59 -1.94
CA CYS A 16 -14.12 -2.38 -2.93
C CYS A 16 -12.71 -2.50 -2.32
N ASP A 17 -12.49 -1.89 -1.15
CA ASP A 17 -11.23 -1.97 -0.40
C ASP A 17 -10.90 -3.41 -0.03
N TRP A 18 -11.89 -4.15 0.47
CA TRP A 18 -11.73 -5.55 0.84
C TRP A 18 -11.42 -6.44 -0.38
N LEU A 19 -12.11 -6.25 -1.51
CA LEU A 19 -11.81 -6.98 -2.75
C LEU A 19 -10.39 -6.72 -3.24
N LEU A 20 -9.95 -5.47 -3.27
CA LEU A 20 -8.60 -5.09 -3.68
C LEU A 20 -7.54 -5.68 -2.74
N GLU A 21 -7.79 -5.67 -1.43
CA GLU A 21 -6.93 -6.33 -0.46
C GLU A 21 -6.84 -7.84 -0.70
N MET A 22 -7.97 -8.53 -0.82
CA MET A 22 -8.00 -9.98 -1.01
C MET A 22 -7.30 -10.40 -2.31
N ARG A 23 -7.48 -9.64 -3.39
CA ARG A 23 -6.75 -9.90 -4.65
C ARG A 23 -5.25 -9.65 -4.50
N THR A 24 -4.86 -8.65 -3.72
CA THR A 24 -3.45 -8.38 -3.42
C THR A 24 -2.84 -9.53 -2.63
N THR A 25 -3.51 -10.03 -1.59
CA THR A 25 -3.00 -11.14 -0.78
C THR A 25 -2.90 -12.42 -1.59
N LEU A 26 -3.95 -12.76 -2.36
CA LEU A 26 -3.94 -13.95 -3.21
C LEU A 26 -2.84 -13.89 -4.27
N TRP A 27 -2.65 -12.72 -4.90
CA TRP A 27 -1.53 -12.53 -5.83
C TRP A 27 -0.18 -12.71 -5.14
N GLN A 28 0.04 -12.12 -3.96
CA GLN A 28 1.30 -12.28 -3.23
C GLN A 28 1.56 -13.72 -2.77
N GLU A 29 0.52 -14.47 -2.41
CA GLU A 29 0.63 -15.89 -2.05
C GLU A 29 0.96 -16.73 -3.29
N LEU A 30 0.29 -16.49 -4.42
CA LEU A 30 0.52 -17.20 -5.69
C LEU A 30 1.86 -16.87 -6.36
N ASP A 31 2.32 -15.62 -6.26
CA ASP A 31 3.62 -15.16 -6.78
C ASP A 31 4.79 -15.95 -6.15
N ASN A 32 4.61 -16.45 -4.93
CA ASN A 32 5.59 -17.31 -4.26
C ASN A 32 5.53 -18.78 -4.71
N GLU A 33 4.44 -19.24 -5.34
CA GLU A 33 4.19 -20.67 -5.59
C GLU A 33 4.04 -21.08 -7.07
N LEU A 34 3.71 -20.18 -8.02
CA LEU A 34 3.43 -20.60 -9.41
C LEU A 34 3.77 -19.54 -10.49
N GLU A 35 4.55 -19.96 -11.49
CA GLU A 35 4.75 -19.21 -12.73
C GLU A 35 3.47 -19.21 -13.61
N ASN A 36 2.85 -18.02 -13.71
CA ASN A 36 2.36 -17.40 -14.95
C ASN A 36 0.97 -17.71 -15.57
N SER A 37 0.12 -18.60 -15.03
CA SER A 37 -1.19 -18.86 -15.68
C SER A 37 -2.43 -18.28 -14.95
N THR A 38 -2.46 -18.24 -13.62
CA THR A 38 -3.59 -17.68 -12.82
C THR A 38 -3.55 -16.16 -12.65
N THR A 39 -2.42 -15.53 -12.96
CA THR A 39 -2.17 -14.09 -12.75
C THR A 39 -3.04 -13.19 -13.65
N ASN A 40 -3.34 -13.64 -14.87
CA ASN A 40 -4.08 -12.85 -15.86
C ASN A 40 -5.57 -12.63 -15.48
N ILE A 41 -6.25 -13.64 -14.93
CA ILE A 41 -7.65 -13.51 -14.48
C ILE A 41 -7.74 -12.62 -13.24
N SER A 42 -6.75 -12.72 -12.33
CA SER A 42 -6.66 -11.88 -11.14
C SER A 42 -6.49 -10.40 -11.49
N LEU A 43 -5.66 -10.09 -12.49
CA LEU A 43 -5.37 -8.72 -12.93
C LEU A 43 -6.60 -7.99 -13.49
N GLY A 44 -7.39 -8.65 -14.34
CA GLY A 44 -8.61 -8.05 -14.91
C GLY A 44 -9.71 -7.80 -13.87
N GLY A 45 -9.78 -8.62 -12.82
CA GLY A 45 -10.64 -8.34 -11.66
C GLY A 45 -10.14 -7.14 -10.86
N PHE A 46 -8.84 -7.11 -10.57
CA PHE A 46 -8.20 -6.03 -9.83
C PHE A 46 -8.39 -4.66 -10.50
N GLN A 47 -8.20 -4.57 -11.82
CA GLN A 47 -8.39 -3.33 -12.58
C GLN A 47 -9.82 -2.80 -12.53
N ARG A 48 -10.83 -3.69 -12.54
CA ARG A 48 -12.24 -3.32 -12.39
C ARG A 48 -12.52 -2.75 -11.00
N ASP A 49 -12.05 -3.43 -9.97
CA ASP A 49 -12.21 -2.98 -8.59
C ASP A 49 -11.51 -1.62 -8.38
N LEU A 50 -10.31 -1.43 -8.94
CA LEU A 50 -9.59 -0.15 -8.89
C LEU A 50 -10.31 0.98 -9.64
N ALA A 51 -10.96 0.68 -10.78
CA ALA A 51 -11.77 1.68 -11.47
C ALA A 51 -12.96 2.13 -10.61
N CYS A 52 -13.59 1.21 -9.87
CA CYS A 52 -14.64 1.52 -8.91
C CYS A 52 -14.12 2.41 -7.77
N LEU A 53 -12.95 2.10 -7.20
CA LEU A 53 -12.31 2.93 -6.19
C LEU A 53 -12.02 4.36 -6.68
N ARG A 54 -11.57 4.52 -7.93
CA ARG A 54 -11.34 5.85 -8.53
C ARG A 54 -12.63 6.67 -8.65
N GLN A 55 -13.75 6.02 -8.97
CA GLN A 55 -15.07 6.68 -9.00
C GLN A 55 -15.49 7.08 -7.59
N LEU A 56 -15.35 6.20 -6.61
CA LEU A 56 -15.65 6.49 -5.20
C LEU A 56 -14.80 7.64 -4.65
N CYS A 57 -13.54 7.76 -5.06
CA CYS A 57 -12.67 8.86 -4.67
C CYS A 57 -13.20 10.25 -5.06
N GLN A 58 -14.02 10.35 -6.12
CA GLN A 58 -14.66 11.61 -6.50
C GLN A 58 -15.70 12.07 -5.47
N HIS A 59 -16.30 11.12 -4.76
CA HIS A 59 -17.27 11.37 -3.70
C HIS A 59 -16.66 11.34 -2.30
N ILE A 60 -15.53 10.64 -2.14
CA ILE A 60 -14.85 10.40 -0.87
C ILE A 60 -13.34 10.70 -1.03
N PRO A 61 -12.92 11.98 -1.01
CA PRO A 61 -11.55 12.38 -1.35
C PRO A 61 -10.46 11.81 -0.44
N PHE A 62 -10.79 11.45 0.81
CA PHE A 62 -9.81 10.86 1.72
C PHE A 62 -9.32 9.47 1.28
N THR A 63 -9.96 8.85 0.29
CA THR A 63 -9.55 7.55 -0.27
C THR A 63 -8.44 7.67 -1.31
N LEU A 64 -7.98 8.87 -1.63
CA LEU A 64 -6.96 9.11 -2.65
C LEU A 64 -5.65 8.34 -2.37
N ALA A 65 -5.23 8.25 -1.11
CA ALA A 65 -4.06 7.46 -0.73
C ALA A 65 -4.20 5.97 -1.10
N ARG A 66 -5.43 5.42 -0.99
CA ARG A 66 -5.74 4.05 -1.41
C ARG A 66 -5.69 3.89 -2.92
N VAL A 67 -6.17 4.89 -3.67
CA VAL A 67 -6.06 4.89 -5.13
C VAL A 67 -4.60 4.79 -5.55
N PHE A 68 -3.72 5.65 -5.01
CA PHE A 68 -2.28 5.58 -5.34
C PHE A 68 -1.65 4.25 -4.95
N LEU A 69 -2.01 3.70 -3.77
CA LEU A 69 -1.53 2.41 -3.32
C LEU A 69 -1.91 1.29 -4.29
N TYR A 70 -3.19 1.17 -4.63
CA TYR A 70 -3.66 0.09 -5.50
C TYR A 70 -3.28 0.31 -6.97
N GLU A 71 -3.06 1.56 -7.41
CA GLU A 71 -2.40 1.85 -8.68
C GLU A 71 -0.96 1.36 -8.72
N ALA A 72 -0.20 1.52 -7.63
CA ALA A 72 1.13 0.93 -7.55
C ALA A 72 1.05 -0.60 -7.57
N THR A 73 0.13 -1.20 -6.80
CA THR A 73 -0.05 -2.65 -6.75
C THR A 73 -0.35 -3.26 -8.11
N VAL A 74 -1.31 -2.70 -8.88
CA VAL A 74 -1.65 -3.25 -10.20
C VAL A 74 -0.49 -3.15 -11.19
N ARG A 75 0.35 -2.12 -11.06
CA ARG A 75 1.57 -1.98 -11.87
C ARG A 75 2.59 -3.04 -11.52
N ILE A 76 2.76 -3.35 -10.23
CA ILE A 76 3.63 -4.44 -9.78
C ILE A 76 3.11 -5.79 -10.30
N MET A 77 1.80 -6.05 -10.15
CA MET A 77 1.16 -7.26 -10.68
C MET A 77 1.35 -7.43 -12.20
N ALA A 78 1.35 -6.33 -12.95
CA ALA A 78 1.54 -6.33 -14.39
C ALA A 78 3.01 -6.33 -14.84
N GLY A 79 3.99 -6.42 -13.92
CA GLY A 79 5.41 -6.35 -14.24
C GLY A 79 5.82 -5.01 -14.89
N ALA A 80 5.11 -3.93 -14.60
CA ALA A 80 5.34 -2.63 -15.23
C ALA A 80 6.61 -1.96 -14.71
N THR A 81 7.08 -0.93 -15.45
CA THR A 81 8.31 -0.22 -15.11
C THR A 81 8.29 0.38 -13.69
N PRO A 82 9.41 0.27 -12.94
CA PRO A 82 9.43 0.52 -11.50
C PRO A 82 9.43 2.01 -11.12
N VAL A 83 9.87 2.93 -12.00
CA VAL A 83 9.92 4.39 -11.72
C VAL A 83 8.54 4.96 -11.42
N LYS A 84 7.55 4.69 -12.28
CA LYS A 84 6.17 5.17 -12.05
C LYS A 84 5.53 4.51 -10.82
N THR A 85 5.90 3.26 -10.54
CA THR A 85 5.45 2.54 -9.34
C THR A 85 5.99 3.20 -8.07
N GLN A 86 7.28 3.57 -8.06
CA GLN A 86 7.90 4.33 -6.97
C GLN A 86 7.17 5.66 -6.75
N THR A 87 6.94 6.45 -7.80
CA THR A 87 6.21 7.73 -7.67
C THR A 87 4.81 7.57 -7.07
N LEU A 88 4.09 6.49 -7.41
CA LEU A 88 2.77 6.22 -6.83
C LEU A 88 2.87 5.83 -5.36
N LEU A 89 3.82 4.98 -5.00
CA LEU A 89 4.08 4.62 -3.61
C LEU A 89 4.48 5.85 -2.80
N ASP A 90 5.36 6.70 -3.32
CA ASP A 90 5.74 7.97 -2.69
C ASP A 90 4.50 8.84 -2.44
N ARG A 91 3.59 8.96 -3.39
CA ARG A 91 2.35 9.74 -3.21
C ARG A 91 1.45 9.17 -2.12
N SER A 92 1.38 7.84 -1.98
CA SER A 92 0.69 7.20 -0.86
C SER A 92 1.34 7.56 0.49
N LEU A 93 2.67 7.65 0.55
CA LEU A 93 3.43 8.02 1.75
C LEU A 93 3.31 9.52 2.09
N HIS A 94 3.38 10.40 1.09
CA HIS A 94 3.38 11.86 1.25
C HIS A 94 2.06 12.44 1.77
N HIS A 95 0.94 11.73 1.62
CA HIS A 95 -0.33 12.15 2.21
C HIS A 95 -0.22 12.28 3.75
N ARG A 96 0.72 11.58 4.38
CA ARG A 96 1.05 11.73 5.81
C ARG A 96 2.05 12.86 6.08
N ASN A 97 3.06 13.03 5.22
CA ASN A 97 4.17 13.97 5.48
C ASN A 97 3.81 15.45 5.24
N SER A 98 2.85 15.73 4.35
CA SER A 98 2.35 17.12 4.16
C SER A 98 1.59 17.65 5.39
N ARG A 99 1.08 16.76 6.26
CA ARG A 99 0.29 17.12 7.45
C ARG A 99 1.09 17.08 8.75
N SER A 100 2.36 16.64 8.72
CA SER A 100 3.25 16.58 9.88
C SER A 100 4.14 17.81 10.04
N SER A 101 3.98 18.85 9.21
CA SER A 101 4.75 20.08 9.38
C SER A 101 4.45 20.71 10.75
N ILE A 102 5.51 21.04 11.48
CA ILE A 102 5.49 21.60 12.85
C ILE A 102 4.70 22.93 12.92
N ILE A 103 4.40 23.53 11.77
CA ILE A 103 3.81 24.88 11.64
C ILE A 103 2.28 24.86 11.56
N CYS A 104 1.62 23.73 11.25
CA CYS A 104 0.15 23.68 11.14
C CYS A 104 -0.50 23.04 12.39
N GLY A 105 -0.68 23.84 13.43
CA GLY A 105 -1.22 23.44 14.74
C GLY A 105 -2.75 23.36 14.85
N LYS A 106 -3.47 22.78 13.88
CA LYS A 106 -4.93 22.63 14.00
C LYS A 106 -5.43 21.26 13.53
N ASP A 107 -6.04 20.55 14.46
CA ASP A 107 -6.69 19.22 14.37
C ASP A 107 -5.78 17.98 14.20
N ARG A 108 -5.27 17.46 15.33
CA ARG A 108 -4.35 16.31 15.40
C ARG A 108 -5.01 14.96 15.71
N SER A 109 -6.30 14.89 16.00
CA SER A 109 -6.91 13.69 16.61
C SER A 109 -7.72 12.82 15.65
N GLN A 110 -8.35 13.36 14.61
CA GLN A 110 -9.33 12.60 13.83
C GLN A 110 -8.77 11.99 12.52
N ASP A 111 -7.72 12.59 11.95
CA ASP A 111 -7.10 12.16 10.69
C ASP A 111 -5.86 11.26 10.86
N GLN A 112 -5.44 11.00 12.11
CA GLN A 112 -4.25 10.19 12.38
C GLN A 112 -4.44 8.71 12.01
N TYR A 113 -5.67 8.21 11.98
CA TYR A 113 -5.98 6.80 11.72
C TYR A 113 -6.21 6.46 10.25
N THR A 114 -6.48 7.43 9.38
CA THR A 114 -7.08 7.19 8.05
C THR A 114 -6.07 6.86 6.94
N GLY A 115 -4.77 6.80 7.25
CA GLY A 115 -3.70 6.53 6.27
C GLY A 115 -2.54 5.66 6.76
N GLU A 116 -2.52 5.26 8.04
CA GLU A 116 -1.39 4.49 8.61
C GLU A 116 -1.26 3.11 7.98
N ARG A 117 -2.40 2.50 7.67
CA ARG A 117 -2.44 1.21 6.98
C ARG A 117 -1.84 1.33 5.59
N GLU A 118 -2.27 2.30 4.81
CA GLU A 118 -1.81 2.55 3.44
C GLU A 118 -0.31 2.88 3.42
N HIS A 119 0.15 3.66 4.40
CA HIS A 119 1.56 3.97 4.61
C HIS A 119 2.40 2.70 4.83
N ALA A 120 2.00 1.86 5.79
CA ALA A 120 2.72 0.62 6.07
C ALA A 120 2.73 -0.34 4.87
N VAL A 121 1.63 -0.46 4.13
CA VAL A 121 1.57 -1.31 2.92
C VAL A 121 2.46 -0.76 1.83
N ALA A 122 2.46 0.55 1.60
CA ALA A 122 3.30 1.17 0.60
C ALA A 122 4.79 0.91 0.88
N LEU A 123 5.22 1.02 2.14
CA LEU A 123 6.58 0.68 2.55
C LEU A 123 6.92 -0.80 2.33
N CYS A 124 6.00 -1.71 2.64
CA CYS A 124 6.19 -3.15 2.39
C CYS A 124 6.24 -3.50 0.90
N LEU A 125 5.39 -2.88 0.07
CA LEU A 125 5.41 -3.09 -1.38
C LEU A 125 6.69 -2.53 -2.01
N ALA A 126 7.10 -1.33 -1.59
CA ALA A 126 8.33 -0.70 -2.05
C ALA A 126 9.55 -1.58 -1.72
N SER A 127 9.65 -2.04 -0.47
CA SER A 127 10.79 -2.83 -0.03
C SER A 127 10.89 -4.19 -0.72
N ARG A 128 9.75 -4.82 -1.04
CA ARG A 128 9.68 -6.13 -1.70
C ARG A 128 9.92 -6.06 -3.21
N HIS A 129 9.36 -5.07 -3.90
CA HIS A 129 9.26 -5.10 -5.37
C HIS A 129 10.08 -4.05 -6.10
N LEU A 130 10.55 -2.99 -5.43
CA LEU A 130 11.40 -2.00 -6.10
C LEU A 130 12.87 -2.48 -6.16
N PRO A 131 13.53 -2.32 -7.32
CA PRO A 131 14.94 -2.66 -7.48
C PRO A 131 15.81 -1.79 -6.57
N SER A 132 16.93 -2.33 -6.10
CA SER A 132 17.88 -1.62 -5.23
C SER A 132 18.39 -0.31 -5.84
N LEU A 133 18.49 -0.22 -7.17
CA LEU A 133 18.95 1.00 -7.86
C LEU A 133 18.01 2.21 -7.68
N LEU A 134 16.73 1.97 -7.36
CA LEU A 134 15.78 3.05 -7.08
C LEU A 134 15.77 3.47 -5.61
N LEU A 135 16.47 2.73 -4.75
CA LEU A 135 16.68 3.08 -3.35
C LEU A 135 18.00 3.84 -3.25
N ALA A 136 17.97 5.02 -2.65
CA ALA A 136 19.08 5.94 -2.51
C ALA A 136 20.23 5.37 -1.67
N SER A 137 19.98 4.41 -0.77
CA SER A 137 21.07 3.81 0.04
C SER A 137 20.85 2.33 0.41
N PRO A 138 21.94 1.56 0.65
CA PRO A 138 21.88 0.16 1.11
C PRO A 138 21.09 -0.06 2.42
N GLY A 139 20.87 0.99 3.22
CA GLY A 139 20.10 0.93 4.48
C GLY A 139 18.65 1.39 4.36
N GLU A 140 18.26 2.02 3.25
CA GLU A 140 16.92 2.60 3.09
C GLU A 140 15.83 1.54 3.19
N ARG A 141 16.02 0.37 2.56
CA ARG A 141 15.06 -0.74 2.61
C ARG A 141 14.81 -1.22 4.04
N ALA A 142 15.87 -1.31 4.85
CA ALA A 142 15.77 -1.70 6.25
C ALA A 142 15.03 -0.63 7.07
N GLY A 143 15.31 0.65 6.82
CA GLY A 143 14.60 1.78 7.42
C GLY A 143 13.10 1.78 7.08
N MET A 144 12.76 1.58 5.81
CA MET A 144 11.36 1.47 5.35
C MET A 144 10.62 0.33 6.05
N LEU A 145 11.23 -0.85 6.16
CA LEU A 145 10.62 -1.98 6.86
C LEU A 145 10.50 -1.75 8.37
N ALA A 146 11.50 -1.12 9.00
CA ALA A 146 11.40 -0.76 10.42
C ALA A 146 10.27 0.24 10.67
N GLU A 147 10.09 1.23 9.80
CA GLU A 147 8.97 2.17 9.88
C GLU A 147 7.63 1.49 9.63
N ALA A 148 7.56 0.56 8.67
CA ALA A 148 6.37 -0.25 8.40
C ALA A 148 5.99 -1.06 9.63
N ALA A 149 6.94 -1.81 10.22
CA ALA A 149 6.72 -2.61 11.43
C ALA A 149 6.18 -1.76 12.59
N LYS A 150 6.81 -0.62 12.87
CA LYS A 150 6.37 0.33 13.92
C LYS A 150 4.93 0.83 13.68
N THR A 151 4.55 1.01 12.41
CA THR A 151 3.21 1.47 12.05
C THR A 151 2.19 0.34 12.17
N LEU A 152 2.54 -0.87 11.73
CA LEU A 152 1.69 -2.07 11.85
C LEU A 152 1.44 -2.45 13.31
N GLU A 153 2.44 -2.33 14.18
CA GLU A 153 2.29 -2.49 15.63
C GLU A 153 1.30 -1.51 16.23
N ARG A 154 1.39 -0.23 15.84
CA ARG A 154 0.50 0.83 16.32
C ARG A 154 -0.96 0.60 15.95
N ILE A 155 -1.22 0.15 14.72
CA ILE A 155 -2.58 -0.13 14.23
C ILE A 155 -3.07 -1.54 14.61
N GLY A 156 -2.21 -2.39 15.18
CA GLY A 156 -2.56 -3.75 15.61
C GLY A 156 -2.65 -4.80 14.48
N ASP A 157 -2.09 -4.54 13.30
CA ASP A 157 -2.10 -5.47 12.16
C ASP A 157 -1.01 -6.55 12.31
N ARG A 158 -1.32 -7.56 13.13
CA ARG A 158 -0.39 -8.64 13.48
C ARG A 158 0.03 -9.50 12.28
N LYS A 159 -0.88 -9.74 11.32
CA LYS A 159 -0.60 -10.58 10.15
C LYS A 159 0.47 -9.91 9.30
N ARG A 160 0.27 -8.65 8.93
CA ARG A 160 1.26 -7.92 8.11
C ARG A 160 2.54 -7.63 8.86
N LEU A 161 2.49 -7.44 10.18
CA LEU A 161 3.67 -7.28 11.00
C LEU A 161 4.59 -8.51 10.92
N GLN A 162 4.03 -9.72 11.00
CA GLN A 162 4.80 -10.95 10.85
C GLN A 162 5.47 -11.05 9.47
N GLU A 163 4.74 -10.70 8.40
CA GLU A 163 5.30 -10.65 7.04
C GLU A 163 6.41 -9.60 6.91
N CYS A 164 6.25 -8.44 7.54
CA CYS A 164 7.27 -7.41 7.60
C CYS A 164 8.55 -7.92 8.27
N TYR A 165 8.42 -8.63 9.39
CA TYR A 165 9.57 -9.25 10.07
C TYR A 165 10.24 -10.35 9.25
N LYS A 166 9.49 -11.13 8.46
CA LYS A 166 10.07 -12.09 7.51
C LYS A 166 10.92 -11.37 6.46
N LEU A 167 10.42 -10.28 5.87
CA LEU A 167 11.16 -9.47 4.91
C LEU A 167 12.43 -8.87 5.52
N MET A 168 12.37 -8.37 6.75
CA MET A 168 13.55 -7.84 7.45
C MET A 168 14.64 -8.89 7.64
N ARG A 169 14.28 -10.13 8.00
CA ARG A 169 15.24 -11.23 8.16
C ARG A 169 15.91 -11.63 6.85
N GLN A 170 15.18 -11.59 5.73
CA GLN A 170 15.72 -11.87 4.40
C GLN A 170 16.78 -10.86 3.95
N LEU A 171 16.78 -9.64 4.51
CA LEU A 171 17.79 -8.63 4.24
C LEU A 171 19.07 -8.81 5.06
N GLY A 172 19.00 -9.47 6.22
CA GLY A 172 20.13 -9.73 7.11
C GLY A 172 21.35 -10.39 6.44
N PRO A 173 21.21 -11.44 5.61
CA PRO A 173 22.35 -12.06 4.93
C PRO A 173 22.94 -11.23 3.78
N ALA A 174 22.18 -10.28 3.21
CA ALA A 174 22.63 -9.46 2.07
C ALA A 174 23.59 -8.32 2.47
N ILE A 175 23.69 -7.99 3.76
CA ILE A 175 24.55 -6.92 4.29
C ILE A 175 25.94 -7.47 4.69
N SER A 176 26.07 -8.79 4.88
CA SER A 176 27.32 -9.41 5.34
C SER A 176 28.22 -9.95 4.22
N ALA A 177 27.87 -9.73 2.95
CA ALA A 177 28.55 -10.31 1.79
C ALA A 177 29.09 -9.27 0.79
N ASN A 178 29.45 -8.07 1.26
CA ASN A 178 30.24 -7.09 0.50
C ASN A 178 31.40 -6.55 1.35
#